data_AF-A0A8W8LCW6-F1
#
_entry.id   AF-A0A8W8LCW6-F1
#
_cell.length_a   1.000
_cell.length_b   1.000
_cell.length_c   1.000
_cell.angle_alpha   90.00
_cell.angle_beta   90.00
_cell.angle_gamma   90.00
#
_symmetry.space_group_name_H-M   'P 1'
#
loop_
_entity.id
_entity.type
_entity.pdbx_description
1 polymer ?
#
loop_
_entity_poly.entity_id
_entity_poly.type
_entity_poly.pdbx_seq_one_letter_code
_entity_poly.pdbx_strand_id
1 'polypeptide(L)'
;MNARIPLLLCVWTFLSFQEIQASIRLWASEVTNFSTQHNSGSHSAKQVLGKPNVYPRYTESPGTWAQLGNQLDRVHFIEVKFPRKLYVSKINIYETYNAGAVVKISVKDGQNQWVDIFSVNHARIIRRARKFSPQIKRFIIPVDELRIEVDCSVARDYVEIDAVEIVGDICPSPFFQIGNSCYLIKKDTVSADEAFARCLLIGGYLANFETLEETMLMKDKLIKMSTKISYFVGGRNINRKKQGGDWRWIKNGTMTQMKYFAFGTGEPNGTDQSPEDCLMFYAAKAYAFNDANCRIKNGGYICEIQNM
;
A
#
# COMPACT_ATOMS: atom_id res chain seq x y z
N MET A 1 -57.49 -6.40 -26.00
CA MET A 1 -56.09 -6.28 -26.43
C MET A 1 -55.33 -5.57 -25.31
N ASN A 2 -54.69 -6.33 -24.41
CA ASN A 2 -53.97 -5.78 -23.27
C ASN A 2 -52.47 -5.78 -23.59
N ALA A 3 -51.92 -4.63 -23.95
CA ALA A 3 -50.49 -4.46 -24.18
C ALA A 3 -49.77 -4.32 -22.82
N ARG A 4 -48.90 -5.30 -22.50
CA ARG A 4 -47.96 -5.19 -21.38
C ARG A 4 -46.72 -4.43 -21.87
N ILE A 5 -46.44 -3.27 -21.28
CA ILE A 5 -45.18 -2.54 -21.47
C ILE A 5 -44.18 -3.12 -20.45
N PRO A 6 -43.03 -3.70 -20.85
CA PRO A 6 -42.03 -4.14 -19.91
C PRO A 6 -41.26 -2.92 -19.38
N LEU A 7 -41.26 -2.77 -18.06
CA LEU A 7 -40.47 -1.78 -17.35
C LEU A 7 -38.99 -2.20 -17.43
N LEU A 8 -38.20 -1.54 -18.29
CA LEU A 8 -36.74 -1.71 -18.29
C LEU A 8 -36.17 -1.04 -17.04
N LEU A 9 -35.90 -1.83 -16.00
CA LEU A 9 -35.06 -1.45 -14.88
C LEU A 9 -33.62 -1.29 -15.38
N CYS A 10 -33.24 -0.04 -15.67
CA CYS A 10 -31.88 0.32 -15.98
C CYS A 10 -31.08 0.27 -14.66
N VAL A 11 -30.48 -0.89 -14.35
CA VAL A 11 -29.55 -1.02 -13.24
C VAL A 11 -28.27 -0.31 -13.64
N TRP A 12 -28.09 0.92 -13.15
CA TRP A 12 -26.82 1.63 -13.26
C TRP A 12 -25.81 0.91 -12.37
N THR A 13 -25.12 -0.08 -12.92
CA THR A 13 -23.91 -0.59 -12.30
C THR A 13 -22.89 0.54 -12.32
N PHE A 14 -22.68 1.18 -11.16
CA PHE A 14 -21.54 2.05 -10.94
C PHE A 14 -20.27 1.21 -11.10
N LEU A 15 -19.77 1.12 -12.33
CA LEU A 15 -18.43 0.65 -12.62
C LEU A 15 -17.48 1.71 -12.08
N SER A 16 -17.07 1.56 -10.82
CA SER A 16 -15.94 2.32 -10.31
C SER A 16 -14.72 1.92 -11.13
N PHE A 17 -14.26 2.81 -12.01
CA PHE A 17 -12.93 2.71 -12.59
C PHE A 17 -11.92 2.86 -11.44
N GLN A 18 -11.56 1.75 -10.82
CA GLN A 18 -10.33 1.68 -10.04
C GLN A 18 -9.20 1.61 -11.05
N GLU A 19 -8.35 2.63 -11.07
CA GLU A 19 -7.08 2.56 -11.80
C GLU A 19 -6.33 1.34 -11.28
N ILE A 20 -6.06 0.38 -12.17
CA ILE A 20 -5.28 -0.82 -11.84
C ILE A 20 -3.83 -0.36 -11.74
N GLN A 21 -3.41 0.03 -10.54
CA GLN A 21 -2.00 0.14 -10.23
C GLN A 21 -1.39 -1.26 -10.30
N ALA A 22 -0.40 -1.45 -11.18
CA ALA A 22 0.27 -2.74 -11.30
C ALA A 22 1.07 -3.01 -10.02
N SER A 23 0.75 -4.09 -9.31
CA SER A 23 1.44 -4.45 -8.08
C SER A 23 2.91 -4.79 -8.34
N ILE A 24 3.77 -4.35 -7.42
CA ILE A 24 5.21 -4.59 -7.42
C ILE A 24 5.48 -6.02 -6.97
N ARG A 25 6.44 -6.66 -7.63
CA ARG A 25 6.93 -8.00 -7.31
C ARG A 25 8.38 -7.92 -6.90
N LEU A 26 8.70 -8.40 -5.70
CA LEU A 26 10.06 -8.42 -5.16
C LEU A 26 10.44 -9.84 -4.77
N TRP A 27 11.64 -10.23 -5.15
CA TRP A 27 12.27 -11.47 -4.72
C TRP A 27 13.06 -11.24 -3.45
N ALA A 28 13.19 -12.26 -2.60
CA ALA A 28 14.11 -12.22 -1.48
C ALA A 28 15.51 -11.86 -1.97
N SER A 29 16.14 -10.88 -1.32
CA SER A 29 17.45 -10.35 -1.70
C SER A 29 18.51 -10.55 -0.63
N GLU A 30 18.10 -10.87 0.60
CA GLU A 30 19.00 -11.12 1.74
C GLU A 30 18.37 -12.16 2.66
N VAL A 31 19.21 -13.04 3.23
CA VAL A 31 18.84 -13.94 4.33
C VAL A 31 19.34 -13.30 5.62
N THR A 32 18.44 -12.96 6.54
CA THR A 32 18.79 -12.30 7.79
C THR A 32 19.04 -13.28 8.93
N ASN A 33 18.36 -14.43 8.92
CA ASN A 33 18.51 -15.47 9.92
C ASN A 33 17.95 -16.81 9.41
N PHE A 34 18.34 -17.91 10.01
CA PHE A 34 17.76 -19.23 9.76
C PHE A 34 18.09 -20.18 10.90
N SER A 35 17.26 -21.20 11.07
CA SER A 35 17.48 -22.25 12.09
C SER A 35 18.66 -23.15 11.73
N THR A 36 18.61 -23.81 10.57
CA THR A 36 19.65 -24.68 10.04
C THR A 36 19.69 -24.63 8.51
N GLN A 37 20.75 -25.20 7.95
CA GLN A 37 20.88 -25.46 6.52
C GLN A 37 21.65 -26.77 6.34
N HIS A 38 21.41 -27.50 5.25
CA HIS A 38 22.09 -28.78 4.97
C HIS A 38 23.60 -28.61 4.75
N ASN A 39 24.01 -27.61 3.95
CA ASN A 39 25.43 -27.29 3.70
C ASN A 39 25.60 -25.77 3.51
N SER A 40 26.84 -25.27 3.51
CA SER A 40 27.18 -23.85 3.34
C SER A 40 27.19 -23.38 1.88
N GLY A 41 27.21 -24.31 0.92
CA GLY A 41 27.12 -24.05 -0.52
C GLY A 41 25.79 -24.53 -1.10
N SER A 42 25.72 -25.83 -1.43
CA SER A 42 24.49 -26.49 -1.83
C SER A 42 23.48 -26.50 -0.68
N HIS A 43 22.20 -26.43 -0.99
CA HIS A 43 21.13 -26.50 0.02
C HIS A 43 21.21 -25.42 1.12
N SER A 44 22.00 -24.36 0.90
CA SER A 44 22.23 -23.28 1.88
C SER A 44 21.05 -22.32 1.92
N ALA A 45 20.91 -21.57 3.01
CA ALA A 45 19.83 -20.59 3.14
C ALA A 45 19.86 -19.55 2.00
N LYS A 46 21.04 -19.22 1.46
CA LYS A 46 21.21 -18.26 0.35
C LYS A 46 20.56 -18.71 -0.95
N GLN A 47 20.21 -19.99 -1.09
CA GLN A 47 19.60 -20.49 -2.31
C GLN A 47 18.18 -19.95 -2.54
N VAL A 48 17.49 -19.45 -1.51
CA VAL A 48 16.15 -18.83 -1.67
C VAL A 48 16.17 -17.45 -2.33
N LEU A 49 17.37 -16.89 -2.58
CA LEU A 49 17.55 -15.52 -3.05
C LEU A 49 17.36 -15.41 -4.57
N GLY A 50 16.68 -14.35 -4.99
CA GLY A 50 16.41 -14.08 -6.40
C GLY A 50 15.22 -14.88 -6.96
N LYS A 51 15.20 -15.01 -8.29
CA LYS A 51 14.14 -15.75 -9.00
C LYS A 51 14.34 -17.26 -8.81
N PRO A 52 13.26 -18.06 -8.80
CA PRO A 52 13.34 -19.51 -8.75
C PRO A 52 14.20 -20.03 -9.91
N ASN A 53 15.10 -20.96 -9.60
CA ASN A 53 15.97 -21.61 -10.59
C ASN A 53 15.74 -23.13 -10.67
N VAL A 54 14.96 -23.71 -9.74
CA VAL A 54 14.56 -25.12 -9.72
C VAL A 54 13.11 -25.33 -10.16
N TYR A 55 12.17 -24.53 -9.64
CA TYR A 55 10.76 -24.57 -10.01
C TYR A 55 10.59 -24.35 -11.53
N PRO A 56 9.71 -25.10 -12.22
CA PRO A 56 8.65 -25.97 -11.71
C PRO A 56 9.03 -27.45 -11.54
N ARG A 57 10.32 -27.80 -11.55
CA ARG A 57 10.75 -29.21 -11.42
C ARG A 57 10.55 -29.70 -9.98
N TYR A 58 9.98 -30.89 -9.83
CA TYR A 58 9.95 -31.60 -8.54
C TYR A 58 11.18 -32.49 -8.46
N THR A 59 12.22 -31.99 -7.79
CA THR A 59 13.50 -32.69 -7.64
C THR A 59 14.19 -32.18 -6.39
N GLU A 60 14.95 -33.04 -5.73
CA GLU A 60 16.00 -32.62 -4.81
C GLU A 60 17.04 -31.85 -5.62
N SER A 61 17.45 -30.67 -5.17
CA SER A 61 18.38 -29.84 -5.91
C SER A 61 19.30 -29.01 -5.03
N PRO A 62 20.62 -28.95 -5.31
CA PRO A 62 21.54 -28.12 -4.54
C PRO A 62 21.25 -26.61 -4.62
N GLY A 63 20.37 -26.19 -5.53
CA GLY A 63 19.92 -24.81 -5.73
C GLY A 63 18.72 -24.38 -4.88
N THR A 64 18.35 -25.12 -3.83
CA THR A 64 17.24 -24.78 -2.92
C THR A 64 17.74 -24.60 -1.50
N TRP A 65 16.94 -24.11 -0.54
CA TRP A 65 17.25 -24.24 0.88
C TRP A 65 16.61 -25.50 1.45
N ALA A 66 17.39 -26.26 2.24
CA ALA A 66 16.90 -27.39 3.02
C ALA A 66 17.51 -27.40 4.43
N GLN A 67 16.77 -27.95 5.40
CA GLN A 67 17.23 -28.14 6.77
C GLN A 67 18.39 -29.15 6.88
N LEU A 68 19.08 -29.16 8.02
CA LEU A 68 20.17 -30.10 8.28
C LEU A 68 19.67 -31.56 8.35
N GLY A 69 20.41 -32.49 7.75
CA GLY A 69 19.99 -33.88 7.54
C GLY A 69 19.72 -34.72 8.80
N ASN A 70 20.19 -34.29 9.97
CA ASN A 70 19.90 -34.93 11.26
C ASN A 70 18.81 -34.21 12.07
N GLN A 71 18.10 -33.24 11.47
CA GLN A 71 17.02 -32.48 12.08
C GLN A 71 15.75 -32.51 11.20
N LEU A 72 15.36 -33.69 10.72
CA LEU A 72 14.25 -33.85 9.78
C LEU A 72 12.87 -33.93 10.46
N ASP A 73 12.81 -33.80 11.78
CA ASP A 73 11.65 -34.18 12.60
C ASP A 73 11.03 -33.01 13.39
N ARG A 74 11.36 -31.77 13.02
CA ARG A 74 10.99 -30.56 13.77
C ARG A 74 10.65 -29.38 12.87
N VAL A 75 10.20 -28.30 13.51
CA VAL A 75 9.99 -27.01 12.85
C VAL A 75 11.31 -26.29 12.67
N HIS A 76 11.55 -25.85 11.45
CA HIS A 76 12.64 -24.97 11.06
C HIS A 76 12.11 -23.61 10.63
N PHE A 77 12.98 -22.61 10.61
CA PHE A 77 12.66 -21.30 10.07
C PHE A 77 13.77 -20.76 9.17
N ILE A 78 13.37 -19.86 8.27
CA ILE A 78 14.23 -18.96 7.51
C ILE A 78 13.63 -17.54 7.54
N GLU A 79 14.49 -16.54 7.72
CA GLU A 79 14.15 -15.12 7.69
C GLU A 79 14.80 -14.47 6.47
N VAL A 80 13.99 -13.78 5.67
CA VAL A 80 14.41 -13.16 4.40
C VAL A 80 13.95 -11.72 4.30
N LYS A 81 14.81 -10.88 3.72
CA LYS A 81 14.55 -9.48 3.40
C LYS A 81 14.36 -9.22 1.92
N PHE A 82 13.65 -8.13 1.61
CA PHE A 82 13.35 -7.65 0.27
C PHE A 82 13.95 -6.26 0.04
N PRO A 83 14.17 -5.84 -1.22
CA PRO A 83 14.87 -4.58 -1.52
C PRO A 83 14.20 -3.29 -1.04
N ARG A 84 12.90 -3.34 -0.69
CA ARG A 84 12.13 -2.22 -0.16
C ARG A 84 10.86 -2.73 0.53
N LYS A 85 10.29 -1.92 1.42
CA LYS A 85 9.01 -2.21 2.08
C LYS A 85 7.83 -2.08 1.11
N LEU A 86 6.87 -2.99 1.23
CA LEU A 86 5.60 -2.97 0.50
C LEU A 86 4.43 -3.21 1.45
N TYR A 87 3.28 -2.65 1.11
CA TYR A 87 2.00 -3.13 1.62
C TYR A 87 1.71 -4.48 0.94
N VAL A 88 2.19 -5.57 1.56
CA VAL A 88 2.15 -6.92 0.98
C VAL A 88 0.70 -7.41 0.88
N SER A 89 0.29 -7.77 -0.34
CA SER A 89 -1.02 -8.34 -0.65
C SER A 89 -0.96 -9.83 -0.99
N LYS A 90 0.22 -10.33 -1.37
CA LYS A 90 0.45 -11.75 -1.66
C LYS A 90 1.90 -12.15 -1.41
N ILE A 91 2.08 -13.38 -0.93
CA ILE A 91 3.38 -14.02 -0.75
C ILE A 91 3.38 -15.29 -1.60
N ASN A 92 4.46 -15.56 -2.31
CA ASN A 92 4.65 -16.79 -3.05
C ASN A 92 5.93 -17.49 -2.58
N ILE A 93 5.80 -18.73 -2.11
CA ILE A 93 6.91 -19.58 -1.70
C ILE A 93 6.99 -20.73 -2.72
N TYR A 94 8.16 -20.90 -3.34
CA TYR A 94 8.37 -21.90 -4.39
C TYR A 94 8.91 -23.17 -3.73
N GLU A 95 8.02 -24.11 -3.43
CA GLU A 95 8.34 -25.40 -2.80
C GLU A 95 8.63 -26.44 -3.89
N THR A 96 9.81 -27.07 -3.89
CA THR A 96 10.28 -27.94 -4.99
C THR A 96 10.53 -29.39 -4.60
N TYR A 97 10.64 -29.69 -3.30
CA TYR A 97 10.74 -31.06 -2.77
C TYR A 97 10.03 -31.17 -1.42
N ASN A 98 9.23 -32.22 -1.23
CA ASN A 98 8.34 -32.42 -0.07
C ASN A 98 7.55 -31.16 0.35
N ALA A 99 6.84 -30.55 -0.61
CA ALA A 99 6.06 -29.33 -0.42
C ALA A 99 4.90 -29.49 0.58
N GLY A 100 4.35 -28.38 1.06
CA GLY A 100 3.26 -28.36 2.04
C GLY A 100 3.72 -28.27 3.50
N ALA A 101 5.02 -28.03 3.72
CA ALA A 101 5.64 -27.93 5.04
C ALA A 101 5.51 -26.54 5.68
N VAL A 102 5.26 -25.48 4.90
CA VAL A 102 5.09 -24.13 5.47
C VAL A 102 3.87 -24.06 6.39
N VAL A 103 4.11 -23.81 7.68
CA VAL A 103 3.07 -23.75 8.72
C VAL A 103 2.82 -22.35 9.26
N LYS A 104 3.77 -21.43 9.10
CA LYS A 104 3.62 -20.05 9.57
C LYS A 104 4.40 -19.06 8.69
N ILE A 105 3.82 -17.89 8.47
CA ILE A 105 4.50 -16.74 7.88
C ILE A 105 4.23 -15.53 8.77
N SER A 106 5.30 -14.88 9.21
CA SER A 106 5.27 -13.73 10.10
C SER A 106 5.99 -12.53 9.48
N VAL A 107 5.55 -11.33 9.85
CA VAL A 107 6.14 -10.04 9.46
C VAL A 107 6.46 -9.22 10.70
N LYS A 108 7.28 -8.17 10.58
CA LYS A 108 7.55 -7.24 11.68
C LYS A 108 6.52 -6.12 11.74
N ASP A 109 6.05 -5.80 12.94
CA ASP A 109 5.24 -4.61 13.21
C ASP A 109 6.09 -3.34 13.39
N GLY A 110 5.43 -2.22 13.71
CA GLY A 110 6.10 -0.94 13.97
C GLY A 110 7.00 -0.93 15.21
N GLN A 111 6.96 -1.96 16.05
CA GLN A 111 7.81 -2.16 17.22
C GLN A 111 8.86 -3.26 16.99
N ASN A 112 9.07 -3.68 15.73
CA ASN A 112 10.02 -4.72 15.33
C ASN A 112 9.71 -6.09 15.98
N GLN A 113 8.45 -6.37 16.32
CA GLN A 113 7.99 -7.67 16.83
C GLN A 113 7.39 -8.52 15.70
N TRP A 114 7.61 -9.83 15.75
CA TRP A 114 7.04 -10.77 14.78
C TRP A 114 5.54 -10.98 15.01
N VAL A 115 4.76 -10.79 13.94
CA VAL A 115 3.30 -10.97 13.93
C VAL A 115 2.90 -11.93 12.81
N ASP A 116 2.10 -12.94 13.15
CA ASP A 116 1.68 -14.00 12.23
C ASP A 116 0.55 -13.54 11.29
N ILE A 117 0.88 -13.40 10.01
CA ILE A 117 -0.07 -13.08 8.94
C ILE A 117 -0.60 -14.33 8.23
N PHE A 118 0.01 -15.49 8.45
CA PHE A 118 -0.51 -16.78 8.04
C PHE A 118 -0.09 -17.87 9.03
N SER A 119 -1.00 -18.79 9.36
CA SER A 119 -0.68 -19.97 10.14
C SER A 119 -1.67 -21.11 9.87
N VAL A 120 -1.18 -22.35 9.94
CA VAL A 120 -1.97 -23.59 9.93
C VAL A 120 -1.47 -24.53 11.03
N ASN A 121 -2.35 -25.42 11.51
CA ASN A 121 -2.03 -26.29 12.65
C ASN A 121 -1.16 -27.51 12.29
N HIS A 122 -1.09 -27.90 11.01
CA HIS A 122 -0.39 -29.11 10.59
C HIS A 122 0.21 -28.93 9.20
N ALA A 123 1.46 -29.38 9.02
CA ALA A 123 2.06 -29.57 7.71
C ALA A 123 1.41 -30.73 6.94
N ARG A 124 1.66 -30.75 5.63
CA ARG A 124 1.25 -31.82 4.71
C ARG A 124 2.40 -32.18 3.80
N ILE A 125 2.44 -33.42 3.32
CA ILE A 125 3.37 -33.82 2.26
C ILE A 125 2.66 -33.72 0.92
N ILE A 126 3.23 -32.95 0.02
CA ILE A 126 2.80 -32.80 -1.37
C ILE A 126 3.98 -33.16 -2.26
N ARG A 127 3.90 -34.34 -2.91
CA ARG A 127 4.94 -34.85 -3.80
C ARG A 127 4.88 -34.25 -5.22
N ARG A 128 4.88 -32.92 -5.29
CA ARG A 128 4.99 -32.13 -6.52
C ARG A 128 5.49 -30.73 -6.18
N ALA A 129 6.20 -30.12 -7.12
CA ALA A 129 6.59 -28.73 -6.99
C ALA A 129 5.35 -27.84 -7.06
N ARG A 130 5.34 -26.74 -6.30
CA ARG A 130 4.24 -25.79 -6.29
C ARG A 130 4.73 -24.38 -5.95
N LYS A 131 3.99 -23.41 -6.46
CA LYS A 131 3.98 -22.06 -5.93
C LYS A 131 2.92 -21.99 -4.82
N PHE A 132 3.35 -21.97 -3.57
CA PHE A 132 2.47 -21.79 -2.44
C PHE A 132 2.15 -20.31 -2.24
N SER A 133 0.87 -19.96 -2.42
CA SER A 133 0.35 -18.59 -2.30
C SER A 133 -0.81 -18.55 -1.29
N PRO A 134 -0.55 -18.62 0.03
CA PRO A 134 -1.61 -18.64 1.03
C PRO A 134 -2.42 -17.33 1.04
N GLN A 135 -3.66 -17.41 1.54
CA GLN A 135 -4.39 -16.22 1.94
C GLN A 135 -3.78 -15.68 3.24
N ILE A 136 -3.32 -14.44 3.22
CA ILE A 136 -2.72 -13.77 4.38
C ILE A 136 -3.73 -12.87 5.07
N LYS A 137 -3.60 -12.71 6.39
CA LYS A 137 -4.33 -11.69 7.15
C LYS A 137 -3.93 -10.31 6.63
N ARG A 138 -4.90 -9.41 6.48
CA ARG A 138 -4.65 -8.03 6.08
C ARG A 138 -3.70 -7.36 7.08
N PHE A 139 -2.61 -6.80 6.56
CA PHE A 139 -1.62 -6.08 7.35
C PHE A 139 -1.41 -4.69 6.71
N ILE A 140 -1.60 -3.63 7.49
CA ILE A 140 -1.65 -2.24 7.01
C ILE A 140 -0.35 -1.47 7.26
N ILE A 141 0.73 -2.18 7.56
CA ILE A 141 2.07 -1.61 7.75
C ILE A 141 2.92 -2.15 6.58
N PRO A 142 3.73 -1.31 5.92
CA PRO A 142 4.60 -1.77 4.86
C PRO A 142 5.76 -2.60 5.45
N VAL A 143 6.05 -3.75 4.85
CA VAL A 143 7.04 -4.73 5.34
C VAL A 143 8.02 -5.12 4.25
N ASP A 144 9.24 -5.42 4.65
CA ASP A 144 10.34 -5.89 3.80
C ASP A 144 11.03 -7.13 4.38
N GLU A 145 10.48 -7.76 5.41
CA GLU A 145 11.07 -8.94 6.04
C GLU A 145 9.99 -9.97 6.39
N LEU A 146 10.27 -11.22 6.07
CA LEU A 146 9.42 -12.37 6.38
C LEU A 146 10.20 -13.37 7.24
N ARG A 147 9.51 -13.96 8.22
CA ARG A 147 9.91 -15.22 8.85
C ARG A 147 8.99 -16.32 8.35
N ILE A 148 9.55 -17.38 7.81
CA ILE A 148 8.82 -18.54 7.29
C ILE A 148 9.19 -19.73 8.16
N GLU A 149 8.19 -20.36 8.78
CA GLU A 149 8.39 -21.60 9.53
C GLU A 149 7.88 -22.79 8.73
N VAL A 150 8.72 -23.82 8.62
CA VAL A 150 8.45 -25.08 7.92
C VAL A 150 8.48 -26.22 8.93
N ASP A 151 7.41 -27.02 8.98
CA ASP A 151 7.36 -28.23 9.81
C ASP A 151 7.78 -29.43 8.97
N CYS A 152 8.99 -29.92 9.24
CA CYS A 152 9.59 -31.04 8.51
C CYS A 152 9.16 -32.40 9.09
N SER A 153 8.50 -32.42 10.26
CA SER A 153 8.19 -33.65 11.02
C SER A 153 7.30 -34.64 10.28
N VAL A 154 6.46 -34.14 9.38
CA VAL A 154 5.57 -34.97 8.57
C VAL A 154 6.36 -35.69 7.48
N ALA A 155 7.23 -34.96 6.76
CA ALA A 155 8.02 -35.52 5.66
C ALA A 155 9.06 -36.55 6.15
N ARG A 156 9.70 -36.29 7.29
CA ARG A 156 10.86 -37.06 7.79
C ARG A 156 11.97 -37.21 6.74
N ASP A 157 12.08 -36.21 5.88
CA ASP A 157 12.96 -36.10 4.72
C ASP A 157 13.21 -34.61 4.45
N TYR A 158 14.10 -34.27 3.52
CA TYR A 158 14.39 -32.88 3.16
C TYR A 158 13.14 -32.15 2.67
N VAL A 159 12.96 -30.91 3.10
CA VAL A 159 11.96 -29.99 2.57
C VAL A 159 12.72 -28.88 1.88
N GLU A 160 12.35 -28.57 0.63
CA GLU A 160 13.11 -27.62 -0.19
C GLU A 160 12.29 -26.41 -0.61
N ILE A 161 12.85 -25.22 -0.33
CA ILE A 161 12.36 -23.92 -0.83
C ILE A 161 13.36 -23.38 -1.85
N ASP A 162 12.90 -23.13 -3.07
CA ASP A 162 13.69 -22.57 -4.18
C ASP A 162 13.73 -21.04 -4.15
N ALA A 163 12.60 -20.38 -3.86
CA ALA A 163 12.54 -18.92 -3.84
C ALA A 163 11.37 -18.39 -3.01
N VAL A 164 11.46 -17.11 -2.64
CA VAL A 164 10.38 -16.35 -1.98
C VAL A 164 10.14 -15.04 -2.72
N GLU A 165 8.87 -14.76 -3.04
CA GLU A 165 8.40 -13.52 -3.67
C GLU A 165 7.34 -12.86 -2.78
N ILE A 166 7.45 -11.55 -2.59
CA ILE A 166 6.33 -10.71 -2.12
C ILE A 166 5.75 -9.92 -3.29
N VAL A 167 4.44 -9.74 -3.23
CA VAL A 167 3.67 -8.90 -4.14
C VAL A 167 2.89 -7.92 -3.31
N GLY A 168 2.94 -6.64 -3.68
CA GLY A 168 2.28 -5.58 -2.96
C GLY A 168 2.43 -4.24 -3.64
N ASP A 169 2.02 -3.19 -2.95
CA ASP A 169 2.01 -1.82 -3.46
C ASP A 169 2.81 -0.89 -2.54
N ILE A 170 3.25 0.25 -3.05
CA ILE A 170 3.93 1.28 -2.25
C ILE A 170 2.94 1.99 -1.32
N CYS A 171 1.66 2.01 -1.70
CA CYS A 171 0.60 2.62 -0.90
C CYS A 171 -0.45 1.59 -0.49
N PRO A 172 -1.05 1.72 0.71
CA PRO A 172 -2.13 0.84 1.11
C PRO A 172 -3.35 1.14 0.25
N SER A 173 -4.02 0.12 -0.28
CA SER A 173 -5.30 0.35 -0.97
C SER A 173 -6.32 1.02 -0.03
N PRO A 174 -7.04 2.07 -0.47
CA PRO A 174 -7.16 2.58 -1.84
C PRO A 174 -6.33 3.85 -2.14
N PHE A 175 -5.23 4.08 -1.44
CA PHE A 175 -4.31 5.18 -1.73
C PHE A 175 -3.48 4.90 -2.99
N PHE A 176 -3.11 5.96 -3.70
CA PHE A 176 -2.20 5.92 -4.84
C PHE A 176 -0.98 6.80 -4.58
N GLN A 177 0.14 6.49 -5.23
CA GLN A 177 1.39 7.21 -5.00
C GLN A 177 1.51 8.43 -5.91
N ILE A 178 1.97 9.55 -5.35
CA ILE A 178 2.61 10.64 -6.09
C ILE A 178 3.89 11.00 -5.33
N GLY A 179 5.03 11.01 -6.03
CA GLY A 179 6.33 11.20 -5.38
C GLY A 179 6.56 10.16 -4.28
N ASN A 180 6.83 10.62 -3.05
CA ASN A 180 7.07 9.76 -1.88
C ASN A 180 5.88 9.70 -0.90
N SER A 181 4.72 10.21 -1.31
CA SER A 181 3.51 10.23 -0.48
C SER A 181 2.39 9.42 -1.12
N CYS A 182 1.49 8.95 -0.27
CA CYS A 182 0.30 8.20 -0.67
C CYS A 182 -0.93 9.07 -0.47
N TYR A 183 -1.74 9.19 -1.50
CA TYR A 183 -2.89 10.09 -1.55
C TYR A 183 -4.20 9.31 -1.65
N LEU A 184 -5.23 9.78 -0.94
CA LEU A 184 -6.58 9.24 -1.00
C LEU A 184 -7.56 10.36 -1.36
N ILE A 185 -8.26 10.21 -2.47
CA ILE A 185 -9.30 11.15 -2.91
C ILE A 185 -10.65 10.65 -2.42
N LYS A 186 -11.35 11.47 -1.65
CA LYS A 186 -12.69 11.22 -1.12
C LYS A 186 -13.67 12.19 -1.74
N LYS A 187 -14.81 11.66 -2.21
CA LYS A 187 -15.87 12.43 -2.88
C LYS A 187 -16.99 12.85 -1.93
N ASP A 188 -16.90 12.48 -0.65
CA ASP A 188 -17.92 12.78 0.35
C ASP A 188 -17.97 14.30 0.55
N THR A 189 -19.16 14.91 0.43
CA THR A 189 -19.34 16.36 0.56
C THR A 189 -19.36 16.78 2.02
N VAL A 190 -18.23 17.32 2.49
CA VAL A 190 -18.02 17.74 3.88
C VAL A 190 -17.39 19.13 3.94
N SER A 191 -17.30 19.71 5.14
CA SER A 191 -16.51 20.93 5.34
C SER A 191 -15.02 20.65 5.35
N ALA A 192 -14.18 21.67 5.13
CA ALA A 192 -12.73 21.53 5.22
C ALA A 192 -12.28 21.08 6.62
N ASP A 193 -12.97 21.54 7.66
CA ASP A 193 -12.67 21.16 9.06
C ASP A 193 -13.05 19.70 9.34
N GLU A 194 -14.17 19.22 8.80
CA GLU A 194 -14.55 17.80 8.89
C GLU A 194 -13.62 16.92 8.07
N ALA A 195 -13.23 17.35 6.86
CA ALA A 195 -12.25 16.67 6.03
C ALA A 195 -10.89 16.53 6.73
N PHE A 196 -10.44 17.58 7.42
CA PHE A 196 -9.24 17.55 8.25
C PHE A 196 -9.31 16.46 9.32
N ALA A 197 -10.40 16.41 10.09
CA ALA A 197 -10.61 15.38 11.09
C ALA A 197 -10.64 13.96 10.47
N ARG A 198 -11.30 13.78 9.32
CA ARG A 198 -11.38 12.49 8.62
C ARG A 198 -10.02 11.99 8.12
N CYS A 199 -9.14 12.88 7.66
CA CYS A 199 -7.80 12.48 7.27
C CYS A 199 -6.93 12.09 8.48
N LEU A 200 -7.10 12.75 9.62
CA LEU A 200 -6.43 12.35 10.87
C LEU A 200 -6.86 10.95 11.33
N LEU A 201 -8.15 10.61 11.21
CA LEU A 201 -8.69 9.31 11.60
C LEU A 201 -8.11 8.12 10.81
N ILE A 202 -7.55 8.35 9.62
CA ILE A 202 -6.88 7.33 8.82
C ILE A 202 -5.35 7.37 8.94
N GLY A 203 -4.83 8.08 9.97
CA GLY A 203 -3.40 8.21 10.24
C GLY A 203 -2.66 9.17 9.30
N GLY A 204 -3.39 10.05 8.61
CA GLY A 204 -2.84 11.02 7.66
C GLY A 204 -3.22 12.46 7.95
N TYR A 205 -3.11 13.30 6.94
CA TYR A 205 -3.47 14.72 6.99
C TYR A 205 -4.25 15.10 5.74
N LEU A 206 -4.93 16.26 5.75
CA LEU A 206 -5.31 16.86 4.47
C LEU A 206 -4.04 17.10 3.66
N ALA A 207 -4.08 16.76 2.37
CA ALA A 207 -2.90 16.67 1.54
C ALA A 207 -2.17 18.01 1.40
N ASN A 208 -0.86 17.98 1.58
CA ASN A 208 0.02 19.12 1.33
C ASN A 208 0.74 18.90 0.00
N PHE A 209 0.77 19.93 -0.84
CA PHE A 209 1.43 19.87 -2.13
C PHE A 209 2.70 20.73 -2.06
N GLU A 210 3.81 20.10 -1.66
CA GLU A 210 5.07 20.80 -1.36
C GLU A 210 5.90 21.01 -2.62
N THR A 211 5.57 20.34 -3.72
CA THR A 211 6.23 20.47 -5.02
C THR A 211 5.25 20.84 -6.14
N LEU A 212 5.79 21.47 -7.20
CA LEU A 212 5.03 21.74 -8.42
C LEU A 212 4.57 20.44 -9.09
N GLU A 213 5.42 19.41 -9.08
CA GLU A 213 5.14 18.10 -9.66
C GLU A 213 3.92 17.43 -8.99
N GLU A 214 3.86 17.40 -7.66
CA GLU A 214 2.72 16.83 -6.94
C GLU A 214 1.42 17.54 -7.27
N THR A 215 1.46 18.88 -7.31
CA THR A 215 0.30 19.70 -7.67
C THR A 215 -0.18 19.38 -9.08
N MET A 216 0.72 19.31 -10.06
CA MET A 216 0.38 19.05 -11.46
C MET A 216 -0.16 17.64 -11.67
N LEU A 217 0.47 16.63 -11.07
CA LEU A 217 0.04 15.24 -11.17
C LEU A 217 -1.34 15.03 -10.51
N MET A 218 -1.58 15.67 -9.36
CA MET A 218 -2.90 15.64 -8.73
C MET A 218 -3.95 16.32 -9.61
N LYS A 219 -3.66 17.51 -10.16
CA LYS A 219 -4.58 18.21 -11.08
C LYS A 219 -4.94 17.35 -12.29
N ASP A 220 -3.96 16.76 -12.95
CA ASP A 220 -4.18 15.86 -14.09
C ASP A 220 -5.08 14.68 -13.70
N LYS A 221 -4.84 14.08 -12.54
CA LYS A 221 -5.69 13.01 -12.00
C LYS A 221 -7.13 13.46 -11.76
N LEU A 222 -7.33 14.62 -11.11
CA LEU A 222 -8.67 15.16 -10.85
C LEU A 222 -9.42 15.51 -12.14
N ILE A 223 -8.71 16.01 -13.15
CA ILE A 223 -9.25 16.26 -14.51
C ILE A 223 -9.71 14.94 -15.14
N LYS A 224 -8.85 13.91 -15.15
CA LYS A 224 -9.16 12.59 -15.72
C LYS A 224 -10.32 11.90 -15.01
N MET A 225 -10.43 12.05 -13.69
CA MET A 225 -11.56 11.53 -12.92
C MET A 225 -12.90 12.16 -13.32
N SER A 226 -12.90 13.33 -13.97
CA SER A 226 -14.08 14.03 -14.53
C SER A 226 -15.28 14.16 -13.57
N THR A 227 -14.99 14.27 -12.27
CA THR A 227 -16.03 14.31 -11.23
C THR A 227 -16.75 15.66 -11.15
N LYS A 228 -16.12 16.73 -11.64
CA LYS A 228 -16.60 18.12 -11.58
C LYS A 228 -16.85 18.66 -10.16
N ILE A 229 -16.40 17.97 -9.11
CA ILE A 229 -16.45 18.48 -7.73
C ILE A 229 -15.10 19.07 -7.33
N SER A 230 -15.11 20.07 -6.45
CA SER A 230 -13.89 20.66 -5.88
C SER A 230 -13.39 19.84 -4.69
N TYR A 231 -12.10 19.92 -4.38
CA TYR A 231 -11.49 19.09 -3.33
C TYR A 231 -10.66 19.90 -2.34
N PHE A 232 -11.02 19.84 -1.05
CA PHE A 232 -10.25 20.44 0.03
C PHE A 232 -8.89 19.76 0.22
N VAL A 233 -7.89 20.59 0.53
CA VAL A 233 -6.49 20.19 0.77
C VAL A 233 -5.94 20.91 2.02
N GLY A 234 -4.71 20.63 2.42
CA GLY A 234 -4.18 21.01 3.75
C GLY A 234 -3.86 22.49 3.96
N GLY A 235 -3.95 23.32 2.92
CA GLY A 235 -3.55 24.72 2.96
C GLY A 235 -4.51 25.58 3.80
N ARG A 236 -3.96 26.37 4.71
CA ARG A 236 -4.71 27.34 5.52
C ARG A 236 -4.10 28.74 5.44
N ASN A 237 -4.95 29.75 5.37
CA ASN A 237 -4.54 31.15 5.48
C ASN A 237 -4.51 31.57 6.95
N ILE A 238 -3.32 31.87 7.48
CA ILE A 238 -3.17 32.31 8.88
C ILE A 238 -3.17 33.83 9.04
N ASN A 239 -3.04 34.57 7.94
CA ASN A 239 -3.08 36.03 7.94
C ASN A 239 -3.61 36.57 6.61
N ARG A 240 -4.93 36.62 6.48
CA ARG A 240 -5.62 37.13 5.30
C ARG A 240 -5.45 38.63 5.08
N LYS A 241 -5.06 39.40 6.10
CA LYS A 241 -4.77 40.84 5.98
C LYS A 241 -3.46 41.11 5.23
N LYS A 242 -2.58 40.13 5.13
CA LYS A 242 -1.39 40.19 4.28
C LYS A 242 -1.81 40.11 2.81
N GLN A 243 -1.23 40.94 1.94
CA GLN A 243 -1.49 40.85 0.50
C GLN A 243 -1.18 39.43 -0.02
N GLY A 244 -2.18 38.79 -0.64
CA GLY A 244 -2.10 37.39 -1.10
C GLY A 244 -2.22 36.32 0.01
N GLY A 245 -2.42 36.73 1.26
CA GLY A 245 -2.52 35.84 2.44
C GLY A 245 -1.17 35.33 2.97
N ASP A 246 -1.22 34.67 4.13
CA ASP A 246 -0.13 33.86 4.66
C ASP A 246 -0.57 32.40 4.67
N TRP A 247 -0.31 31.71 3.56
CA TRP A 247 -0.74 30.34 3.35
C TRP A 247 0.28 29.33 3.88
N ARG A 248 -0.21 28.40 4.69
CA ARG A 248 0.58 27.40 5.41
C ARG A 248 0.05 25.99 5.15
N TRP A 249 0.96 25.06 4.93
CA TRP A 249 0.69 23.62 5.01
C TRP A 249 0.65 23.18 6.47
N ILE A 250 -0.28 22.29 6.83
CA ILE A 250 -0.41 21.75 8.19
C ILE A 250 -0.02 20.27 8.17
N LYS A 251 1.00 19.90 8.95
CA LYS A 251 1.47 18.51 9.10
C LYS A 251 2.11 18.31 10.46
N ASN A 252 1.78 17.22 11.17
CA ASN A 252 2.35 16.89 12.48
C ASN A 252 2.32 18.08 13.48
N GLY A 253 1.24 18.86 13.49
CA GLY A 253 1.12 20.06 14.35
C GLY A 253 2.01 21.25 13.96
N THR A 254 2.77 21.15 12.86
CA THR A 254 3.62 22.21 12.32
C THR A 254 2.93 22.92 11.17
N MET A 255 3.15 24.24 11.07
CA MET A 255 2.68 25.09 9.97
C MET A 255 3.86 25.59 9.12
N THR A 256 4.00 25.05 7.90
CA THR A 256 5.09 25.41 6.98
C THR A 256 4.60 26.39 5.92
N GLN A 257 5.34 27.46 5.68
CA GLN A 257 4.99 28.43 4.63
C GLN A 257 4.97 27.76 3.25
N MET A 258 3.87 27.96 2.52
CA MET A 258 3.75 27.46 1.16
C MET A 258 4.71 28.22 0.23
N LYS A 259 5.55 27.48 -0.50
CA LYS A 259 6.54 28.04 -1.44
C LYS A 259 6.14 27.89 -2.90
N TYR A 260 5.51 26.77 -3.23
CA TYR A 260 5.15 26.40 -4.59
C TYR A 260 3.64 26.21 -4.67
N PHE A 261 2.93 27.27 -5.03
CA PHE A 261 1.49 27.21 -5.28
C PHE A 261 1.11 28.29 -6.29
N ALA A 262 0.07 28.00 -7.08
CA ALA A 262 -0.51 28.96 -8.01
C ALA A 262 -2.02 28.97 -7.82
N PHE A 263 -2.51 30.08 -7.28
CA PHE A 263 -3.93 30.40 -7.26
C PHE A 263 -4.47 30.55 -8.68
N GLY A 264 -5.76 30.22 -8.86
CA GLY A 264 -6.48 30.57 -10.07
C GLY A 264 -6.58 32.08 -10.23
N THR A 265 -6.87 32.55 -11.45
CA THR A 265 -7.06 33.97 -11.73
C THR A 265 -8.10 34.57 -10.78
N GLY A 266 -7.72 35.68 -10.12
CA GLY A 266 -8.56 36.40 -9.17
C GLY A 266 -8.51 35.90 -7.72
N GLU A 267 -7.73 34.85 -7.43
CA GLU A 267 -7.59 34.29 -6.07
C GLU A 267 -6.22 34.62 -5.43
N PRO A 268 -6.12 34.63 -4.09
CA PRO A 268 -7.21 34.47 -3.13
C PRO A 268 -8.06 35.74 -2.98
N ASN A 269 -9.37 35.59 -2.77
CA ASN A 269 -10.32 36.71 -2.73
C ASN A 269 -11.04 36.91 -1.37
N GLY A 270 -10.79 36.04 -0.40
CA GLY A 270 -11.42 36.11 0.91
C GLY A 270 -11.22 37.45 1.62
N THR A 271 -12.21 37.87 2.40
CA THR A 271 -12.22 39.14 3.15
C THR A 271 -12.55 38.92 4.62
N ASP A 272 -12.43 39.95 5.46
CA ASP A 272 -12.84 39.85 6.86
C ASP A 272 -14.36 39.65 7.03
N GLN A 273 -15.18 40.13 6.08
CA GLN A 273 -16.63 39.96 6.07
C GLN A 273 -17.06 38.61 5.48
N SER A 274 -16.28 38.07 4.53
CA SER A 274 -16.49 36.76 3.92
C SER A 274 -15.17 35.97 3.93
N PRO A 275 -14.83 35.35 5.08
CA PRO A 275 -13.54 34.69 5.25
C PRO A 275 -13.43 33.41 4.43
N GLU A 276 -12.34 33.30 3.67
CA GLU A 276 -11.96 32.13 2.89
C GLU A 276 -10.54 31.70 3.26
N ASP A 277 -10.41 30.95 4.35
CA ASP A 277 -9.11 30.59 4.94
C ASP A 277 -8.68 29.15 4.66
N CYS A 278 -9.41 28.43 3.82
CA CYS A 278 -9.13 27.05 3.44
C CYS A 278 -8.77 26.93 1.97
N LEU A 279 -7.86 26.02 1.64
CA LEU A 279 -7.47 25.78 0.26
C LEU A 279 -8.23 24.60 -0.35
N MET A 280 -8.61 24.73 -1.62
CA MET A 280 -9.11 23.62 -2.42
C MET A 280 -8.59 23.64 -3.86
N PHE A 281 -8.59 22.48 -4.49
CA PHE A 281 -8.60 22.39 -5.95
C PHE A 281 -10.00 22.69 -6.47
N TYR A 282 -10.16 23.78 -7.22
CA TYR A 282 -11.47 24.25 -7.66
C TYR A 282 -11.82 23.77 -9.07
N ALA A 283 -12.86 22.94 -9.17
CA ALA A 283 -13.22 22.26 -10.42
C ALA A 283 -13.53 23.24 -11.56
N ALA A 284 -14.23 24.35 -11.28
CA ALA A 284 -14.62 25.32 -12.31
C ALA A 284 -13.43 26.12 -12.89
N LYS A 285 -12.27 26.12 -12.23
CA LYS A 285 -11.02 26.74 -12.72
C LYS A 285 -9.97 25.68 -13.08
N ALA A 286 -10.40 24.58 -13.69
CA ALA A 286 -9.53 23.47 -14.09
C ALA A 286 -8.62 22.97 -12.95
N TYR A 287 -9.20 22.89 -11.74
CA TYR A 287 -8.51 22.51 -10.51
C TYR A 287 -7.27 23.39 -10.24
N ALA A 288 -7.31 24.68 -10.55
CA ALA A 288 -6.39 25.63 -9.92
C ALA A 288 -6.69 25.74 -8.42
N PHE A 289 -5.72 26.20 -7.62
CA PHE A 289 -5.98 26.46 -6.23
C PHE A 289 -6.94 27.65 -6.06
N ASN A 290 -7.83 27.53 -5.09
CA ASN A 290 -8.81 28.54 -4.72
C ASN A 290 -8.90 28.54 -3.20
N ASP A 291 -9.02 29.72 -2.61
CA ASP A 291 -9.46 29.84 -1.24
C ASP A 291 -10.94 29.50 -1.13
N ALA A 292 -11.37 29.08 0.05
CA ALA A 292 -12.73 28.67 0.30
C ALA A 292 -13.07 28.94 1.76
N ASN A 293 -14.33 29.24 2.02
CA ASN A 293 -14.84 29.28 3.38
C ASN A 293 -14.76 27.87 4.00
N CYS A 294 -14.05 27.74 5.12
CA CYS A 294 -13.75 26.44 5.73
C CYS A 294 -14.97 25.61 6.15
N ARG A 295 -16.13 26.23 6.31
CA ARG A 295 -17.36 25.58 6.82
C ARG A 295 -18.33 25.16 5.72
N ILE A 296 -18.10 25.53 4.47
CA ILE A 296 -18.98 25.14 3.35
C ILE A 296 -18.91 23.63 3.13
N LYS A 297 -20.05 23.01 2.82
CA LYS A 297 -20.16 21.56 2.61
C LYS A 297 -20.39 21.21 1.15
N ASN A 298 -19.50 21.64 0.27
CA ASN A 298 -19.68 21.52 -1.19
C ASN A 298 -18.48 20.90 -1.92
N GLY A 299 -17.53 20.30 -1.19
CA GLY A 299 -16.33 19.72 -1.77
C GLY A 299 -16.04 18.32 -1.24
N GLY A 300 -15.39 17.52 -2.08
CA GLY A 300 -14.63 16.36 -1.63
C GLY A 300 -13.35 16.80 -0.91
N TYR A 301 -12.48 15.84 -0.60
CA TYR A 301 -11.22 16.13 0.06
C TYR A 301 -10.13 15.12 -0.31
N ILE A 302 -8.87 15.52 -0.12
CA ILE A 302 -7.71 14.68 -0.42
C ILE A 302 -6.91 14.51 0.85
N CYS A 303 -6.70 13.26 1.25
CA CYS A 303 -5.81 12.92 2.35
C CYS A 303 -4.44 12.50 1.82
N GLU A 304 -3.41 12.72 2.62
CA GLU A 304 -2.03 12.28 2.39
C GLU A 304 -1.56 11.48 3.62
N ILE A 305 -0.89 10.36 3.39
CA ILE A 305 -0.07 9.65 4.37
C ILE A 305 1.36 9.56 3.83
N GLN A 306 2.35 9.68 4.72
CA GLN A 306 3.75 9.48 4.34
C GLN A 306 4.01 7.99 4.10
N ASN A 307 4.77 7.69 3.05
CA ASN A 307 5.36 6.37 2.91
C ASN A 307 6.51 6.23 3.93
N MET A 308 6.47 5.16 4.75
CA MET A 308 7.47 4.87 5.81
C MET A 308 8.62 4.01 5.33
#